data_AF-A0A9P7P8J7-F1
#
_entry.id   AF-A0A9P7P8J7-F1
#
_cell.length_a   1.000
_cell.length_b   1.000
_cell.length_c   1.000
_cell.angle_alpha   90.00
_cell.angle_beta   90.00
_cell.angle_gamma   90.00
#
_symmetry.space_group_name_H-M   'P 1'
#
loop_
_entity.id
_entity.type
_entity.pdbx_description
1 polymer ?
#
loop_
_entity_poly.entity_id
_entity_poly.type
_entity_poly.pdbx_seq_one_letter_code
_entity_poly.pdbx_strand_id
1 'polypeptide(L)'
;MSLARALALLVLVFIASGHPTVLVDPVIVEDGLDYVKSTTTPDKPESSYADMRVDSSRKEIIHAEKDTTPETSATKPDFAIAKRRLDRYVIWEDTHISLINATPYRWQMTYNSSYRLLEWDLKWPPSIYPGQSVTLRVNNLPHHLLPSKDAFGEVTYELKGTRKPASFQVQYRSGLQHRVFVQFQDQLKTLNNEVNSVNYLGIRHIPGGVGFQIAGREGEFISNDGPKQWMQSQLAEIGDMPLRSIALIRSHNSGMWLPSHRIGFGEAENSLTQTRSIYEQLSIGGVRVIDYHPLMGKDKRFHAGTGAWLGPRYHGMKGPGLRAIIDQFNRFMYEYPGELFIWDLYYDDARDANRHYKMLNDDNLRKLVEELKVIKHRANLEDLHDQDITFRRLKDFISPEHKEQGRSTVIIRVPFMWARTPYFSAKEGFISEDNFPLNSHRPKTNDIKTLIKGQFAALKEARPSRMTTMYNMDWRVTMPSFGLFGAVPSLLAWNLAAWPALFNQFWYGLSDTTYPNMVTMDNIQGSSLKAMVMTINKCFVARRCGRLGGLVNLPEGME
;
A
#
# COMPACT_ATOMS: atom_id res chain seq x y z
N MET A 1 14.85 47.58 21.87
CA MET A 1 15.57 47.97 20.63
C MET A 1 16.72 47.00 20.39
N SER A 2 16.45 45.86 19.72
CA SER A 2 17.46 44.98 19.09
C SER A 2 16.74 43.82 18.39
N LEU A 3 16.02 44.10 17.30
CA LEU A 3 15.59 43.05 16.36
C LEU A 3 15.51 43.55 14.90
N ALA A 4 15.97 44.78 14.63
CA ALA A 4 15.87 45.42 13.32
C ALA A 4 17.19 45.43 12.52
N ARG A 5 18.24 44.72 12.97
CA ARG A 5 19.54 44.66 12.27
C ARG A 5 19.90 43.30 11.67
N ALA A 6 19.04 42.29 11.79
CA ALA A 6 19.28 40.96 11.19
C ALA A 6 18.62 40.77 9.80
N LEU A 7 17.83 41.73 9.31
CA LEU A 7 17.09 41.59 8.04
C LEU A 7 17.67 42.36 6.84
N ALA A 8 18.78 43.09 7.02
CA ALA A 8 19.33 43.95 5.97
C ALA A 8 20.53 43.36 5.21
N LEU A 9 20.84 42.06 5.38
CA LEU A 9 22.02 41.43 4.77
C LEU A 9 21.71 40.23 3.85
N LEU A 10 20.47 40.14 3.33
CA LEU A 10 20.08 39.10 2.37
C LEU A 10 19.35 39.62 1.12
N VAL A 11 19.62 40.89 0.77
CA VAL A 11 19.18 41.50 -0.49
C VAL A 11 20.36 42.30 -1.04
N LEU A 12 21.30 41.63 -1.71
CA LEU A 12 22.23 42.20 -2.71
C LEU A 12 23.32 41.17 -3.04
N VAL A 13 23.00 40.18 -3.89
CA VAL A 13 23.88 39.69 -4.96
C VAL A 13 22.94 38.92 -5.91
N PHE A 14 22.66 39.50 -7.08
CA PHE A 14 22.52 38.84 -8.39
C PHE A 14 21.95 39.84 -9.40
N ILE A 15 22.82 40.68 -9.94
CA ILE A 15 22.63 41.28 -11.27
C ILE A 15 23.91 40.97 -12.05
N ALA A 16 23.73 40.34 -13.21
CA ALA A 16 24.55 40.40 -14.43
C ALA A 16 24.91 39.01 -15.02
N SER A 17 24.08 38.54 -15.92
CA SER A 17 24.51 38.03 -17.24
C SER A 17 23.27 37.88 -18.11
N GLY A 18 23.19 38.75 -19.12
CA GLY A 18 22.09 38.75 -20.08
C GLY A 18 22.30 37.71 -21.16
N HIS A 19 21.21 37.11 -21.63
CA HIS A 19 21.02 36.67 -23.02
C HIS A 19 19.51 36.56 -23.31
N PRO A 20 19.09 36.78 -24.57
CA PRO A 20 17.71 37.08 -24.92
C PRO A 20 16.84 35.81 -24.99
N THR A 21 15.69 35.84 -24.33
CA THR A 21 14.60 34.86 -24.54
C THR A 21 13.87 35.20 -25.85
N VAL A 22 14.04 34.34 -26.85
CA VAL A 22 13.14 34.24 -28.00
C VAL A 22 11.95 33.37 -27.58
N LEU A 23 10.76 33.95 -27.62
CA LEU A 23 9.48 33.23 -27.56
C LEU A 23 9.37 32.37 -28.82
N VAL A 24 9.27 31.05 -28.65
CA VAL A 24 8.83 30.14 -29.70
C VAL A 24 7.61 29.40 -29.14
N ASP A 25 6.47 29.60 -29.79
CA ASP A 25 5.23 28.90 -29.50
C ASP A 25 5.40 27.38 -29.69
N PRO A 26 4.85 26.53 -28.80
CA PRO A 26 4.79 25.10 -29.06
C PRO A 26 3.73 24.83 -30.13
N VAL A 27 4.22 24.43 -31.31
CA VAL A 27 3.44 23.78 -32.36
C VAL A 27 2.87 22.47 -31.79
N ILE A 28 1.54 22.37 -31.81
CA ILE A 28 0.81 21.13 -31.56
C ILE A 28 0.99 20.25 -32.80
N VAL A 29 1.65 19.10 -32.64
CA VAL A 29 1.63 18.02 -33.62
C VAL A 29 0.59 17.01 -33.16
N GLU A 30 -0.54 16.96 -33.87
CA GLU A 30 -1.52 15.89 -33.79
C GLU A 30 -0.99 14.68 -34.56
N ASP A 31 -0.58 13.63 -33.86
CA ASP A 31 -0.41 12.30 -34.46
C ASP A 31 -1.71 11.51 -34.26
N GLY A 32 -2.44 11.38 -35.37
CA GLY A 32 -3.60 10.51 -35.49
C GLY A 32 -3.20 9.04 -35.52
N LEU A 33 -3.97 8.22 -34.82
CA LEU A 33 -3.99 6.78 -35.00
C LEU A 33 -5.43 6.34 -35.25
N ASP A 34 -5.69 5.99 -36.50
CA ASP A 34 -6.93 5.41 -37.00
C ASP A 34 -7.22 4.06 -36.32
N TYR A 35 -8.40 3.94 -35.73
CA TYR A 35 -8.97 2.65 -35.32
C TYR A 35 -9.86 2.13 -36.45
N VAL A 36 -9.38 1.08 -37.13
CA VAL A 36 -10.17 0.27 -38.07
C VAL A 36 -11.23 -0.50 -37.27
N LYS A 37 -12.50 -0.25 -37.61
CA LYS A 37 -13.66 -1.05 -37.19
C LYS A 37 -13.60 -2.43 -37.84
N SER A 38 -13.77 -3.47 -37.03
CA SER A 38 -14.18 -4.80 -37.50
C SER A 38 -15.41 -5.24 -36.73
N THR A 39 -16.53 -5.26 -37.45
CA THR A 39 -17.81 -5.84 -37.07
C THR A 39 -17.79 -7.35 -37.31
N THR A 40 -18.27 -8.15 -36.35
CA THR A 40 -19.10 -9.34 -36.60
C THR A 40 -19.53 -9.95 -35.25
N THR A 41 -20.83 -9.93 -34.98
CA THR A 41 -21.56 -10.90 -34.13
C THR A 41 -21.89 -12.13 -34.99
N PRO A 42 -22.06 -13.33 -34.40
CA PRO A 42 -23.43 -13.80 -34.13
C PRO A 42 -23.63 -14.67 -32.86
N ASP A 43 -24.87 -14.59 -32.38
CA ASP A 43 -25.75 -15.61 -31.79
C ASP A 43 -25.44 -16.32 -30.45
N LYS A 44 -26.30 -16.01 -29.47
CA LYS A 44 -26.68 -16.82 -28.31
C LYS A 44 -27.92 -17.67 -28.65
N PRO A 45 -28.19 -18.72 -27.87
CA PRO A 45 -29.55 -19.00 -27.42
C PRO A 45 -29.72 -18.83 -25.91
N GLU A 46 -30.99 -18.66 -25.55
CA GLU A 46 -31.56 -18.13 -24.32
C GLU A 46 -31.63 -19.14 -23.17
N SER A 47 -31.62 -18.66 -21.93
CA SER A 47 -32.58 -19.14 -20.92
C SER A 47 -32.88 -18.08 -19.85
N SER A 48 -34.16 -17.81 -19.73
CA SER A 48 -34.94 -16.96 -18.81
C SER A 48 -34.44 -16.78 -17.37
N TYR A 49 -34.44 -15.53 -16.89
CA TYR A 49 -35.11 -15.11 -15.64
C TYR A 49 -35.52 -13.64 -15.79
N ALA A 50 -36.79 -13.44 -16.13
CA ALA A 50 -37.46 -12.15 -16.12
C ALA A 50 -38.15 -11.97 -14.77
N ASP A 51 -37.78 -10.93 -14.02
CA ASP A 51 -38.73 -9.97 -13.43
C ASP A 51 -37.99 -8.94 -12.58
N MET A 52 -37.52 -7.89 -13.23
CA MET A 52 -37.39 -6.56 -12.63
C MET A 52 -37.65 -5.54 -13.74
N ARG A 53 -38.94 -5.23 -13.93
CA ARG A 53 -39.39 -4.09 -14.74
C ARG A 53 -38.90 -2.80 -14.10
N VAL A 54 -37.92 -2.15 -14.73
CA VAL A 54 -37.64 -0.73 -14.53
C VAL A 54 -38.26 0.00 -15.73
N ASP A 55 -39.24 0.85 -15.41
CA ASP A 55 -39.91 1.76 -16.32
C ASP A 55 -38.88 2.69 -17.00
N SER A 56 -38.63 2.46 -18.28
CA SER A 56 -37.63 3.16 -19.09
C SER A 56 -38.19 4.42 -19.75
N SER A 57 -39.00 5.20 -19.04
CA SER A 57 -39.64 6.40 -19.60
C SER A 57 -39.59 7.64 -18.70
N ARG A 58 -38.46 7.89 -18.03
CA ARG A 58 -38.07 9.24 -17.60
C ARG A 58 -36.57 9.46 -17.75
N LYS A 59 -36.19 10.18 -18.81
CA LYS A 59 -34.91 10.89 -18.87
C LYS A 59 -34.99 12.06 -17.88
N GLU A 60 -34.80 11.78 -16.59
CA GLU A 60 -34.39 12.82 -15.65
C GLU A 60 -32.90 13.06 -15.86
N ILE A 61 -32.63 14.19 -16.49
CA ILE A 61 -31.30 14.80 -16.61
C ILE A 61 -30.81 15.02 -15.18
N ILE A 62 -29.88 14.18 -14.71
CA ILE A 62 -29.06 14.49 -13.55
C ILE A 62 -28.14 15.63 -14.00
N HIS A 63 -28.60 16.87 -13.84
CA HIS A 63 -27.69 17.98 -13.68
C HIS A 63 -26.95 17.74 -12.37
N ALA A 64 -25.72 17.24 -12.48
CA ALA A 64 -24.73 17.42 -11.44
C ALA A 64 -24.56 18.94 -11.30
N GLU A 65 -25.25 19.51 -10.32
CA GLU A 65 -25.05 20.89 -9.91
C GLU A 65 -23.56 21.05 -9.62
N LYS A 66 -22.94 21.91 -10.45
CA LYS A 66 -21.55 22.30 -10.32
C LYS A 66 -21.48 23.07 -9.01
N ASP A 67 -20.97 22.44 -7.96
CA ASP A 67 -20.74 23.06 -6.65
C ASP A 67 -19.71 24.20 -6.83
N THR A 68 -20.21 25.39 -7.17
CA THR A 68 -19.43 26.62 -7.31
C THR A 68 -19.47 27.37 -6.00
N THR A 69 -18.75 26.89 -4.99
CA THR A 69 -18.37 27.70 -3.83
C THR A 69 -16.88 28.09 -3.95
N PRO A 70 -16.55 29.39 -3.86
CA PRO A 70 -15.18 29.87 -4.00
C PRO A 70 -14.44 29.78 -2.66
N GLU A 71 -13.77 28.66 -2.40
CA GLU A 71 -12.70 28.59 -1.38
C GLU A 71 -11.66 27.53 -1.80
N THR A 72 -10.88 27.88 -2.82
CA THR A 72 -9.75 27.09 -3.32
C THR A 72 -8.46 27.90 -3.21
N SER A 73 -7.71 27.71 -2.12
CA SER A 73 -6.34 28.23 -1.99
C SER A 73 -5.32 27.11 -1.75
N ALA A 74 -5.58 25.92 -2.29
CA ALA A 74 -4.61 24.83 -2.51
C ALA A 74 -5.19 23.81 -3.51
N THR A 75 -5.35 24.20 -4.78
CA THR A 75 -5.83 23.30 -5.85
C THR A 75 -4.69 22.93 -6.77
N LYS A 76 -4.75 21.76 -7.44
CA LYS A 76 -3.91 21.23 -8.56
C LYS A 76 -2.42 21.61 -8.64
N PRO A 77 -1.98 22.88 -8.80
CA PRO A 77 -0.60 23.32 -8.64
C PRO A 77 0.16 22.65 -7.49
N ASP A 78 -0.36 22.57 -6.27
CA ASP A 78 0.40 22.02 -5.14
C ASP A 78 0.70 20.52 -5.31
N PHE A 79 -0.27 19.74 -5.81
CA PHE A 79 -0.05 18.32 -6.12
C PHE A 79 0.89 18.15 -7.32
N ALA A 80 0.75 18.98 -8.35
CA ALA A 80 1.64 18.98 -9.50
C ALA A 80 3.06 19.43 -9.13
N ILE A 81 3.22 20.35 -8.16
CA ILE A 81 4.50 20.83 -7.65
C ILE A 81 5.15 19.77 -6.78
N ALA A 82 4.42 19.13 -5.86
CA ALA A 82 4.90 18.03 -5.04
C ALA A 82 5.33 16.84 -5.93
N LYS A 83 4.52 16.48 -6.93
CA LYS A 83 4.85 15.45 -7.94
C LYS A 83 6.07 15.87 -8.78
N ARG A 84 6.10 17.10 -9.31
CA ARG A 84 7.27 17.63 -10.06
C ARG A 84 8.52 17.82 -9.20
N ARG A 85 8.43 17.91 -7.88
CA ARG A 85 9.57 17.99 -6.96
C ARG A 85 10.11 16.60 -6.62
N LEU A 86 9.23 15.60 -6.47
CA LEU A 86 9.61 14.18 -6.50
C LEU A 86 10.37 13.83 -7.79
N ASP A 87 9.95 14.39 -8.93
CA ASP A 87 10.55 14.11 -10.24
C ASP A 87 11.82 14.95 -10.55
N ARG A 88 12.16 16.00 -9.78
CA ARG A 88 13.20 17.00 -10.15
C ARG A 88 14.61 16.76 -9.62
N TYR A 89 14.84 15.74 -8.79
CA TYR A 89 16.19 15.39 -8.35
C TYR A 89 16.77 14.29 -9.23
N VAL A 90 17.14 14.65 -10.46
CA VAL A 90 18.06 13.85 -11.27
C VAL A 90 19.47 14.22 -10.81
N ILE A 91 20.22 13.25 -10.29
CA ILE A 91 21.70 13.09 -10.31
C ILE A 91 21.98 11.79 -9.51
N TRP A 92 22.32 10.69 -10.23
CA TRP A 92 22.67 9.31 -9.77
C TRP A 92 21.54 8.37 -9.32
N GLU A 93 20.67 7.92 -10.24
CA GLU A 93 19.57 6.98 -9.95
C GLU A 93 20.03 5.55 -9.58
N ASP A 94 20.38 5.33 -8.32
CA ASP A 94 20.59 3.97 -7.80
C ASP A 94 19.26 3.36 -7.34
N THR A 95 18.99 2.12 -7.74
CA THR A 95 17.83 1.33 -7.26
C THR A 95 18.29 0.06 -6.59
N HIS A 96 17.52 -0.42 -5.61
CA HIS A 96 17.73 -1.75 -5.05
C HIS A 96 16.80 -2.77 -5.71
N ILE A 97 17.31 -3.96 -5.98
CA ILE A 97 16.51 -5.12 -6.38
C ILE A 97 16.69 -6.18 -5.30
N SER A 98 15.60 -6.57 -4.66
CA SER A 98 15.59 -7.61 -3.64
C SER A 98 14.89 -8.86 -4.15
N LEU A 99 15.44 -10.04 -3.87
CA LEU A 99 14.88 -11.34 -4.20
C LEU A 99 14.67 -12.15 -2.92
N ILE A 100 13.49 -12.75 -2.72
CA ILE A 100 13.22 -13.69 -1.62
C ILE A 100 12.89 -15.07 -2.15
N ASN A 101 13.71 -16.05 -1.79
CA ASN A 101 13.40 -17.45 -2.00
C ASN A 101 12.57 -18.00 -0.85
N ALA A 102 11.25 -17.87 -0.94
CA ALA A 102 10.29 -18.47 0.01
C ALA A 102 9.77 -19.84 -0.49
N THR A 103 10.60 -20.58 -1.24
CA THR A 103 10.32 -21.92 -1.75
C THR A 103 11.26 -22.95 -1.09
N PRO A 104 10.94 -24.25 -1.10
CA PRO A 104 11.87 -25.28 -0.64
C PRO A 104 12.99 -25.59 -1.66
N TYR A 105 12.97 -24.95 -2.83
CA TYR A 105 13.91 -25.21 -3.92
C TYR A 105 15.09 -24.25 -3.85
N ARG A 106 16.31 -24.74 -4.09
CA ARG A 106 17.46 -23.86 -4.27
C ARG A 106 17.33 -23.16 -5.63
N TRP A 107 17.46 -21.84 -5.64
CA TRP A 107 17.53 -21.07 -6.88
C TRP A 107 18.98 -21.06 -7.35
N GLN A 108 19.25 -21.61 -8.53
CA GLN A 108 20.57 -21.70 -9.12
C GLN A 108 20.68 -20.72 -10.27
N MET A 109 21.67 -19.83 -10.23
CA MET A 109 21.92 -18.92 -11.36
C MET A 109 22.36 -19.72 -12.59
N THR A 110 21.72 -19.47 -13.73
CA THR A 110 22.02 -20.14 -15.01
C THR A 110 22.51 -19.15 -16.08
N TYR A 111 22.18 -17.87 -15.93
CA TYR A 111 22.60 -16.82 -16.83
C TYR A 111 22.76 -15.50 -16.07
N ASN A 112 23.76 -14.72 -16.46
CA ASN A 112 24.00 -13.38 -15.94
C ASN A 112 24.71 -12.56 -17.01
N SER A 113 24.19 -11.37 -17.30
CA SER A 113 24.80 -10.46 -18.26
C SER A 113 24.42 -9.03 -17.95
N SER A 114 25.33 -8.09 -18.20
CA SER A 114 25.05 -6.69 -18.11
C SER A 114 25.72 -5.86 -19.18
N TYR A 115 25.13 -4.69 -19.42
CA TYR A 115 25.70 -3.63 -20.23
C TYR A 115 25.62 -2.32 -19.45
N ARG A 116 26.78 -1.68 -19.26
CA ARG A 116 26.92 -0.39 -18.56
C ARG A 116 26.42 -0.36 -17.11
N LEU A 117 26.44 -1.50 -16.42
CA LEU A 117 26.20 -1.60 -14.99
C LEU A 117 27.48 -1.93 -14.24
N LEU A 118 27.71 -1.26 -13.12
CA LEU A 118 28.87 -1.48 -12.28
C LEU A 118 28.67 -2.76 -11.44
N GLU A 119 29.51 -3.76 -11.72
CA GLU A 119 29.61 -5.03 -10.96
C GLU A 119 28.32 -5.86 -10.92
N TRP A 120 27.36 -5.65 -11.84
CA TRP A 120 26.15 -6.47 -11.92
C TRP A 120 26.49 -7.96 -12.01
N ASP A 121 27.40 -8.31 -12.92
CA ASP A 121 27.77 -9.70 -13.20
C ASP A 121 28.49 -10.39 -12.02
N LEU A 122 28.99 -9.61 -11.05
CA LEU A 122 29.76 -10.09 -9.90
C LEU A 122 28.96 -10.12 -8.59
N LYS A 123 27.87 -9.34 -8.48
CA LYS A 123 27.13 -9.15 -7.22
C LYS A 123 25.97 -10.13 -7.03
N TRP A 124 25.48 -10.75 -8.10
CA TRP A 124 24.46 -11.79 -7.98
C TRP A 124 25.08 -13.08 -7.45
N PRO A 125 24.53 -13.68 -6.38
CA PRO A 125 25.07 -14.92 -5.86
C PRO A 125 24.77 -16.09 -6.82
N PRO A 126 25.68 -17.07 -6.95
CA PRO A 126 25.46 -18.23 -7.81
C PRO A 126 24.26 -19.09 -7.35
N SER A 127 23.86 -18.96 -6.08
CA SER A 127 22.68 -19.64 -5.55
C SER A 127 21.99 -18.83 -4.47
N ILE A 128 20.67 -18.98 -4.37
CA ILE A 128 19.84 -18.45 -3.29
C ILE A 128 19.11 -19.63 -2.65
N TYR A 129 19.42 -19.93 -1.39
CA TYR A 129 18.88 -21.09 -0.68
C TYR A 129 17.46 -20.84 -0.16
N PRO A 130 16.69 -21.90 0.14
CA PRO A 130 15.38 -21.78 0.78
C PRO A 130 15.41 -20.88 2.02
N GLY A 131 14.52 -19.90 2.06
CA GLY A 131 14.40 -18.91 3.13
C GLY A 131 15.33 -17.69 2.99
N GLN A 132 16.26 -17.69 2.03
CA GLN A 132 17.18 -16.56 1.86
C GLN A 132 16.55 -15.40 1.09
N SER A 133 16.97 -14.20 1.48
CA SER A 133 16.78 -12.94 0.78
C SER A 133 18.12 -12.36 0.35
N VAL A 134 18.16 -11.82 -0.86
CA VAL A 134 19.31 -11.13 -1.45
C VAL A 134 18.87 -9.75 -1.87
N THR A 135 19.68 -8.73 -1.63
CA THR A 135 19.41 -7.37 -2.11
C THR A 135 20.66 -6.82 -2.79
N LEU A 136 20.48 -6.36 -4.02
CA LEU A 136 21.53 -5.79 -4.84
C LEU A 136 21.21 -4.32 -5.10
N ARG A 137 22.21 -3.45 -4.90
CA ARG A 137 22.15 -2.06 -5.37
C ARG A 137 22.65 -2.02 -6.81
N VAL A 138 21.80 -1.57 -7.72
CA VAL A 138 22.12 -1.38 -9.13
C VAL A 138 22.72 0.00 -9.29
N ASN A 139 23.95 0.03 -9.79
CA ASN A 139 24.69 1.26 -10.07
C ASN A 139 25.00 1.29 -11.57
N ASN A 140 24.63 2.37 -12.25
CA ASN A 140 25.05 2.58 -13.64
C ASN A 140 26.54 2.96 -13.69
N LEU A 141 27.26 2.62 -14.76
CA LEU A 141 28.63 3.11 -14.95
C LEU A 141 28.61 4.65 -15.07
N PRO A 142 29.51 5.37 -14.37
CA PRO A 142 29.58 6.82 -14.45
C PRO A 142 29.98 7.23 -15.87
N HIS A 143 29.18 8.10 -16.49
CA HIS A 143 29.54 8.74 -17.75
C HIS A 143 29.70 10.24 -17.52
N HIS A 144 30.81 10.79 -18.00
CA HIS A 144 31.22 12.17 -17.71
C HIS A 144 30.27 13.28 -18.17
N LEU A 145 29.22 13.00 -18.96
CA LEU A 145 28.37 14.06 -19.53
C LEU A 145 26.85 13.79 -19.57
N LEU A 146 26.37 12.54 -19.46
CA LEU A 146 24.92 12.20 -19.45
C LEU A 146 24.65 10.89 -18.70
N PRO A 147 23.51 10.73 -17.98
CA PRO A 147 23.09 9.43 -17.46
C PRO A 147 22.99 8.41 -18.60
N SER A 148 23.52 7.19 -18.41
CA SER A 148 23.36 6.10 -19.38
C SER A 148 21.87 5.76 -19.52
N LYS A 149 21.26 6.18 -20.64
CA LYS A 149 19.86 5.88 -20.99
C LYS A 149 19.68 4.47 -21.59
N ASP A 150 20.78 3.72 -21.68
CA ASP A 150 20.91 2.44 -22.37
C ASP A 150 21.49 1.31 -21.50
N ALA A 151 21.65 1.54 -20.19
CA ALA A 151 22.14 0.52 -19.26
C ALA A 151 21.12 -0.60 -19.06
N PHE A 152 21.61 -1.83 -19.00
CA PHE A 152 20.81 -3.03 -18.99
C PHE A 152 21.46 -4.14 -18.18
N GLY A 153 20.65 -4.97 -17.52
CA GLY A 153 21.15 -6.13 -16.79
C GLY A 153 20.11 -7.24 -16.74
N GLU A 154 20.56 -8.48 -16.85
CA GLU A 154 19.74 -9.67 -16.74
C GLU A 154 20.40 -10.71 -15.85
N VAL A 155 19.61 -11.40 -15.04
CA VAL A 155 20.03 -12.60 -14.32
C VAL A 155 18.91 -13.61 -14.31
N THR A 156 19.21 -14.87 -14.63
CA THR A 156 18.24 -15.97 -14.63
C THR A 156 18.56 -16.94 -13.51
N TYR A 157 17.53 -17.33 -12.76
CA TYR A 157 17.60 -18.38 -11.76
C TYR A 157 16.64 -19.52 -12.09
N GLU A 158 17.13 -20.75 -11.95
CA GLU A 158 16.35 -21.99 -12.07
C GLU A 158 16.06 -22.57 -10.68
N LEU A 159 14.84 -23.02 -10.44
CA LEU A 159 14.39 -23.66 -9.21
C LEU A 159 14.77 -25.15 -9.21
N LYS A 160 15.91 -25.50 -8.61
CA LYS A 160 16.41 -26.88 -8.55
C LYS A 160 15.56 -27.76 -7.63
N GLY A 161 15.19 -28.93 -8.12
CA GLY A 161 14.38 -29.93 -7.40
C GLY A 161 12.89 -29.91 -7.76
N THR A 162 12.48 -29.06 -8.70
CA THR A 162 11.16 -29.13 -9.34
C THR A 162 11.09 -30.32 -10.31
N ARG A 163 9.91 -30.89 -10.53
CA ARG A 163 9.70 -32.04 -11.43
C ARG A 163 9.83 -31.62 -12.90
N LYS A 164 9.37 -30.41 -13.22
CA LYS A 164 9.55 -29.77 -14.53
C LYS A 164 10.47 -28.55 -14.41
N PRO A 165 11.30 -28.25 -15.43
CA PRO A 165 12.12 -27.05 -15.41
C PRO A 165 11.29 -25.81 -15.12
N ALA A 166 11.72 -25.02 -14.15
CA ALA A 166 11.05 -23.80 -13.73
C ALA A 166 12.11 -22.74 -13.43
N SER A 167 12.04 -21.61 -14.13
CA SER A 167 13.01 -20.54 -13.99
C SER A 167 12.36 -19.16 -14.12
N PHE A 168 13.09 -18.13 -13.72
CA PHE A 168 12.70 -16.74 -13.94
C PHE A 168 13.93 -15.89 -14.23
N GLN A 169 13.73 -14.81 -14.97
CA GLN A 169 14.77 -13.84 -15.29
C GLN A 169 14.41 -12.47 -14.74
N VAL A 170 15.31 -11.89 -13.95
CA VAL A 170 15.23 -10.50 -13.50
C VAL A 170 15.88 -9.63 -14.55
N GLN A 171 15.20 -8.57 -14.98
CA GLN A 171 15.69 -7.63 -15.98
C GLN A 171 15.67 -6.21 -15.41
N TYR A 172 16.78 -5.50 -15.53
CA TYR A 172 16.90 -4.08 -15.24
C TYR A 172 17.09 -3.30 -16.54
N ARG A 173 16.33 -2.21 -16.71
CA ARG A 173 16.44 -1.31 -17.87
C ARG A 173 16.53 0.14 -17.37
N SER A 174 17.62 0.82 -17.70
CA SER A 174 17.75 2.24 -17.40
C SER A 174 16.82 3.09 -18.27
N GLY A 175 16.63 4.35 -17.88
CA GLY A 175 15.72 5.30 -18.50
C GLY A 175 15.45 6.47 -17.56
N LEU A 176 14.60 7.43 -17.98
CA LEU A 176 14.15 8.54 -17.12
C LEU A 176 13.54 8.07 -15.80
N GLN A 177 13.02 6.84 -15.83
CA GLN A 177 12.57 6.11 -14.67
C GLN A 177 13.07 4.68 -14.87
N HIS A 178 13.99 4.24 -14.03
CA HIS A 178 14.55 2.89 -14.11
C HIS A 178 13.47 1.84 -13.90
N ARG A 179 13.45 0.81 -14.75
CA ARG A 179 12.42 -0.21 -14.76
C ARG A 179 13.01 -1.56 -14.45
N VAL A 180 12.37 -2.28 -13.53
CA VAL A 180 12.72 -3.65 -13.21
C VAL A 180 11.56 -4.57 -13.57
N PHE A 181 11.87 -5.65 -14.27
CA PHE A 181 10.94 -6.68 -14.68
C PHE A 181 11.38 -8.04 -14.18
N VAL A 182 10.43 -8.94 -14.03
CA VAL A 182 10.69 -10.36 -13.88
C VAL A 182 9.91 -11.14 -14.91
N GLN A 183 10.61 -11.85 -15.77
CA GLN A 183 10.02 -12.75 -16.76
C GLN A 183 10.00 -14.17 -16.19
N PHE A 184 8.82 -14.78 -16.22
CA PHE A 184 8.63 -16.20 -15.93
C PHE A 184 9.12 -17.02 -17.12
N GLN A 185 9.84 -18.10 -16.88
CA GLN A 185 10.45 -18.93 -17.92
C GLN A 185 10.20 -20.43 -17.65
N ASP A 186 10.44 -21.25 -18.67
CA ASP A 186 10.19 -22.69 -18.66
C ASP A 186 8.75 -23.08 -18.30
N GLN A 187 8.54 -23.83 -17.21
CA GLN A 187 7.21 -24.22 -16.70
C GLN A 187 6.86 -23.47 -15.40
N LEU A 188 7.62 -22.43 -15.04
CA LEU A 188 7.28 -21.63 -13.88
C LEU A 188 6.00 -20.84 -14.16
N LYS A 189 5.00 -21.10 -13.34
CA LYS A 189 3.77 -20.32 -13.24
C LYS A 189 3.42 -20.14 -11.77
N THR A 190 2.68 -19.07 -11.46
CA THR A 190 2.20 -18.81 -10.10
C THR A 190 0.74 -18.41 -10.15
N LEU A 191 0.10 -18.31 -8.99
CA LEU A 191 -1.24 -17.77 -8.89
C LEU A 191 -1.29 -16.40 -9.60
N ASN A 192 -2.17 -16.29 -10.61
CA ASN A 192 -2.36 -15.11 -11.45
C ASN A 192 -1.17 -14.74 -12.37
N ASN A 193 -0.22 -15.65 -12.60
CA ASN A 193 0.91 -15.46 -13.52
C ASN A 193 1.15 -16.71 -14.35
N GLU A 194 0.85 -16.64 -15.64
CA GLU A 194 1.08 -17.73 -16.57
C GLU A 194 2.55 -17.88 -16.95
N VAL A 195 2.87 -19.02 -17.57
CA VAL A 195 4.19 -19.25 -18.18
C VAL A 195 4.51 -18.12 -19.17
N ASN A 196 5.76 -17.66 -19.19
CA ASN A 196 6.24 -16.55 -20.03
C ASN A 196 5.64 -15.17 -19.70
N SER A 197 4.90 -15.02 -18.61
CA SER A 197 4.44 -13.70 -18.17
C SER A 197 5.60 -12.79 -17.76
N VAL A 198 5.41 -11.48 -17.89
CA VAL A 198 6.41 -10.46 -17.50
C VAL A 198 5.79 -9.55 -16.47
N ASN A 199 6.37 -9.54 -15.28
CA ASN A 199 5.93 -8.74 -14.16
C ASN A 199 6.75 -7.47 -14.05
N TYR A 200 6.10 -6.33 -14.13
CA TYR A 200 6.72 -5.05 -13.89
C TYR A 200 6.73 -4.74 -12.37
N LEU A 201 7.93 -4.69 -11.77
CA LEU A 201 8.07 -4.44 -10.33
C LEU A 201 8.04 -2.95 -9.98
N GLY A 202 8.08 -2.07 -10.98
CA GLY A 202 7.99 -0.62 -10.80
C GLY A 202 9.33 0.11 -10.88
N ILE A 203 9.26 1.40 -10.53
CA ILE A 203 10.36 2.37 -10.42
C ILE A 203 10.39 2.83 -8.97
N ARG A 204 11.59 2.93 -8.36
CA ARG A 204 11.72 3.69 -7.12
C ARG A 204 12.91 4.63 -7.18
N HIS A 205 12.62 5.94 -7.13
CA HIS A 205 13.62 6.98 -6.94
C HIS A 205 14.21 6.92 -5.52
N ILE A 206 15.36 7.55 -5.32
CA ILE A 206 16.33 7.30 -4.23
C ILE A 206 15.83 7.78 -2.85
N PRO A 207 16.15 7.04 -1.76
CA PRO A 207 16.64 5.66 -1.73
C PRO A 207 15.47 4.69 -1.93
N GLY A 208 15.31 4.18 -3.15
CA GLY A 208 14.23 3.30 -3.53
C GLY A 208 14.69 1.85 -3.75
N GLY A 209 13.74 0.93 -3.79
CA GLY A 209 13.99 -0.43 -4.27
C GLY A 209 12.73 -1.23 -4.56
N VAL A 210 12.84 -2.14 -5.48
CA VAL A 210 11.80 -3.12 -5.80
C VAL A 210 12.17 -4.46 -5.18
N GLY A 211 11.17 -5.31 -4.96
CA GLY A 211 11.42 -6.66 -4.49
C GLY A 211 10.55 -7.67 -5.23
N PHE A 212 11.13 -8.84 -5.46
CA PHE A 212 10.50 -10.00 -6.07
C PHE A 212 10.59 -11.20 -5.13
N GLN A 213 9.56 -12.02 -5.15
CA GLN A 213 9.53 -13.24 -4.37
C GLN A 213 8.72 -14.32 -5.07
N ILE A 214 9.10 -15.57 -4.83
CA ILE A 214 8.26 -16.73 -5.11
C ILE A 214 8.12 -17.50 -3.80
N ALA A 215 6.89 -17.89 -3.47
CA ALA A 215 6.60 -18.66 -2.28
C ALA A 215 5.74 -19.89 -2.60
N GLY A 216 5.91 -20.95 -1.80
CA GLY A 216 5.16 -22.20 -1.95
C GLY A 216 5.95 -23.33 -2.62
N ARG A 217 5.22 -24.37 -3.02
CA ARG A 217 5.74 -25.58 -3.70
C ARG A 217 5.28 -25.62 -5.15
N GLU A 218 5.92 -26.48 -5.95
CA GLU A 218 5.54 -26.71 -7.34
C GLU A 218 4.04 -27.02 -7.46
N GLY A 219 3.36 -26.31 -8.37
CA GLY A 219 1.91 -26.39 -8.57
C GLY A 219 1.09 -25.34 -7.79
N GLU A 220 1.66 -24.76 -6.73
CA GLU A 220 0.94 -23.83 -5.84
C GLU A 220 1.73 -22.54 -5.56
N PHE A 221 2.64 -22.17 -6.46
CA PHE A 221 3.44 -20.97 -6.27
C PHE A 221 2.60 -19.68 -6.24
N ILE A 222 3.05 -18.71 -5.44
CA ILE A 222 2.55 -17.33 -5.47
C ILE A 222 3.72 -16.36 -5.68
N SER A 223 3.44 -15.18 -6.24
CA SER A 223 4.44 -14.15 -6.49
C SER A 223 3.83 -12.73 -6.47
N ASN A 224 4.58 -11.73 -6.95
CA ASN A 224 4.25 -10.33 -6.84
C ASN A 224 2.91 -9.95 -7.46
N ASP A 225 2.53 -10.47 -8.63
CA ASP A 225 1.24 -10.11 -9.24
C ASP A 225 0.11 -11.02 -8.79
N GLY A 226 -0.13 -11.07 -7.47
CA GLY A 226 -1.26 -11.83 -6.90
C GLY A 226 -2.62 -11.25 -7.30
N PRO A 227 -3.69 -12.06 -7.31
CA PRO A 227 -5.02 -11.62 -7.73
C PRO A 227 -5.56 -10.51 -6.82
N LYS A 228 -6.49 -9.71 -7.35
CA LYS A 228 -7.15 -8.63 -6.57
C LYS A 228 -7.94 -9.17 -5.37
N GLN A 229 -8.44 -10.40 -5.46
CA GLN A 229 -9.17 -11.13 -4.40
C GLN A 229 -8.25 -12.19 -3.77
N TRP A 230 -7.13 -11.73 -3.21
CA TRP A 230 -6.07 -12.62 -2.76
C TRP A 230 -6.49 -13.47 -1.55
N MET A 231 -7.37 -12.97 -0.67
CA MET A 231 -7.83 -13.76 0.49
C MET A 231 -8.67 -14.94 0.04
N GLN A 232 -9.60 -14.73 -0.89
CA GLN A 232 -10.39 -15.79 -1.52
C GLN A 232 -9.49 -16.80 -2.24
N SER A 233 -8.46 -16.32 -2.93
CA SER A 233 -7.55 -17.20 -3.69
C SER A 233 -6.65 -18.04 -2.79
N GLN A 234 -6.43 -17.64 -1.53
CA GLN A 234 -5.70 -18.42 -0.52
C GLN A 234 -6.64 -19.09 0.50
N LEU A 235 -7.97 -19.00 0.32
CA LEU A 235 -8.92 -19.41 1.36
C LEU A 235 -8.83 -20.89 1.72
N ALA A 236 -8.49 -21.76 0.76
CA ALA A 236 -8.24 -23.17 1.02
C ALA A 236 -7.05 -23.42 1.97
N GLU A 237 -6.10 -22.50 2.05
CA GLU A 237 -4.89 -22.62 2.87
C GLU A 237 -5.03 -21.93 4.24
N ILE A 238 -5.70 -20.77 4.29
CA ILE A 238 -5.80 -19.93 5.50
C ILE A 238 -7.22 -19.80 6.07
N GLY A 239 -8.24 -20.34 5.40
CA GLY A 239 -9.64 -20.16 5.79
C GLY A 239 -9.96 -20.72 7.18
N ASP A 240 -9.35 -21.84 7.55
CA ASP A 240 -9.50 -22.46 8.87
C ASP A 240 -8.68 -21.80 9.98
N MET A 241 -7.81 -20.85 9.63
CA MET A 241 -6.96 -20.15 10.59
C MET A 241 -7.75 -19.03 11.25
N PRO A 242 -7.56 -18.79 12.56
CA PRO A 242 -8.17 -17.65 13.23
C PRO A 242 -7.62 -16.35 12.65
N LEU A 243 -8.44 -15.29 12.62
CA LEU A 243 -8.00 -13.96 12.15
C LEU A 243 -6.73 -13.49 12.85
N ARG A 244 -6.56 -13.81 14.14
CA ARG A 244 -5.35 -13.46 14.91
C ARG A 244 -4.09 -14.18 14.49
N SER A 245 -4.16 -15.15 13.59
CA SER A 245 -2.99 -15.78 12.99
C SER A 245 -2.77 -15.33 11.55
N ILE A 246 -3.65 -14.52 10.97
CA ILE A 246 -3.52 -14.10 9.58
C ILE A 246 -2.83 -12.74 9.51
N ALA A 247 -1.98 -12.57 8.50
CA ALA A 247 -1.38 -11.30 8.15
C ALA A 247 -2.27 -10.55 7.13
N LEU A 248 -2.45 -9.25 7.37
CA LEU A 248 -3.22 -8.32 6.56
C LEU A 248 -2.37 -7.11 6.21
N ILE A 249 -2.73 -6.46 5.11
CA ILE A 249 -2.09 -5.22 4.67
C ILE A 249 -2.88 -4.04 5.21
N ARG A 250 -2.19 -3.14 5.92
CA ARG A 250 -2.74 -1.88 6.41
C ARG A 250 -2.09 -0.70 5.69
N SER A 251 -2.92 0.22 5.20
CA SER A 251 -2.45 1.46 4.58
C SER A 251 -2.52 2.58 5.61
N HIS A 252 -1.38 3.14 6.03
CA HIS A 252 -1.37 4.20 7.04
C HIS A 252 -2.07 5.46 6.54
N ASN A 253 -2.99 5.97 7.36
CA ASN A 253 -3.87 7.09 7.04
C ASN A 253 -4.34 7.03 5.58
N SER A 254 -5.05 5.96 5.24
CA SER A 254 -5.36 5.54 3.87
C SER A 254 -6.02 6.64 3.03
N GLY A 255 -6.67 7.58 3.73
CA GLY A 255 -7.33 8.81 3.28
C GLY A 255 -6.44 9.87 2.63
N MET A 256 -5.15 9.90 2.94
CA MET A 256 -4.28 11.03 2.63
C MET A 256 -3.47 10.82 1.33
N TRP A 257 -4.18 10.65 0.20
CA TRP A 257 -3.59 10.57 -1.14
C TRP A 257 -3.81 11.81 -2.02
N LEU A 258 -4.83 12.61 -1.71
CA LEU A 258 -5.20 13.79 -2.47
C LEU A 258 -5.34 14.97 -1.51
N PRO A 259 -4.49 16.01 -1.63
CA PRO A 259 -4.60 17.20 -0.81
C PRO A 259 -5.85 17.98 -1.21
N SER A 260 -6.76 18.22 -0.26
CA SER A 260 -7.95 19.05 -0.51
C SER A 260 -7.86 20.43 0.12
N HIS A 261 -7.26 20.54 1.32
CA HIS A 261 -7.12 21.83 2.01
C HIS A 261 -5.96 21.82 3.01
N ARG A 262 -5.11 22.85 2.94
CA ARG A 262 -4.01 23.08 3.89
C ARG A 262 -4.51 23.64 5.21
N ILE A 263 -3.96 23.15 6.33
CA ILE A 263 -4.23 23.66 7.66
C ILE A 263 -2.93 24.20 8.26
N GLY A 264 -2.84 25.52 8.44
CA GLY A 264 -1.63 26.15 8.98
C GLY A 264 -0.41 25.88 8.09
N PHE A 265 0.57 25.13 8.60
CA PHE A 265 1.83 24.84 7.92
C PHE A 265 1.84 23.48 7.23
N GLY A 266 0.75 22.71 7.27
CA GLY A 266 0.71 21.44 6.55
C GLY A 266 0.74 21.68 5.03
N GLU A 267 1.56 20.91 4.35
CA GLU A 267 1.70 20.90 2.90
C GLU A 267 1.61 19.45 2.41
N ALA A 268 1.37 19.25 1.11
CA ALA A 268 1.25 17.91 0.55
C ALA A 268 2.50 17.07 0.87
N GLU A 269 3.67 17.70 0.85
CA GLU A 269 4.96 17.09 1.14
C GLU A 269 5.05 16.55 2.57
N ASN A 270 4.49 17.22 3.58
CA ASN A 270 4.60 16.78 4.98
C ASN A 270 3.34 16.05 5.51
N SER A 271 2.27 16.02 4.72
CA SER A 271 0.97 15.49 5.16
C SER A 271 0.44 14.31 4.33
N LEU A 272 0.84 14.15 3.06
CA LEU A 272 0.42 12.96 2.30
C LEU A 272 1.17 11.71 2.76
N THR A 273 0.41 10.67 3.06
CA THR A 273 0.92 9.34 3.43
C THR A 273 0.77 8.35 2.29
N GLN A 274 -0.09 8.64 1.31
CA GLN A 274 -0.35 7.78 0.16
C GLN A 274 -0.23 8.56 -1.15
N THR A 275 -0.01 7.88 -2.26
CA THR A 275 -0.05 8.47 -3.62
C THR A 275 -1.17 7.90 -4.48
N ARG A 276 -1.85 6.87 -3.97
CA ARG A 276 -2.85 6.08 -4.68
C ARG A 276 -4.21 6.27 -4.02
N SER A 277 -5.25 6.29 -4.84
CA SER A 277 -6.63 6.31 -4.39
C SER A 277 -6.99 5.03 -3.60
N ILE A 278 -8.07 5.04 -2.82
CA ILE A 278 -8.52 3.83 -2.09
C ILE A 278 -8.73 2.66 -3.04
N TYR A 279 -9.36 2.89 -4.19
CA TYR A 279 -9.58 1.83 -5.16
C TYR A 279 -8.25 1.20 -5.62
N GLU A 280 -7.22 2.00 -5.90
CA GLU A 280 -5.90 1.51 -6.29
C GLU A 280 -5.15 0.81 -5.14
N GLN A 281 -5.26 1.34 -3.91
CA GLN A 281 -4.69 0.72 -2.71
C GLN A 281 -5.26 -0.70 -2.48
N LEU A 282 -6.57 -0.89 -2.68
CA LEU A 282 -7.24 -2.18 -2.52
C LEU A 282 -6.95 -3.15 -3.68
N SER A 283 -6.97 -2.64 -4.92
CA SER A 283 -6.84 -3.45 -6.13
C SER A 283 -5.39 -3.84 -6.44
N ILE A 284 -4.49 -2.87 -6.48
CA ILE A 284 -3.08 -3.09 -6.83
C ILE A 284 -2.31 -3.46 -5.55
N GLY A 285 -2.47 -2.64 -4.51
CA GLY A 285 -1.78 -2.78 -3.23
C GLY A 285 -2.26 -3.93 -2.34
N GLY A 286 -3.45 -4.47 -2.60
CA GLY A 286 -4.04 -5.58 -1.84
C GLY A 286 -4.53 -5.21 -0.44
N VAL A 287 -4.65 -3.93 -0.12
CA VAL A 287 -5.02 -3.43 1.23
C VAL A 287 -6.32 -4.07 1.71
N ARG A 288 -6.34 -4.48 2.99
CA ARG A 288 -7.54 -5.02 3.67
C ARG A 288 -7.84 -4.33 4.99
N VAL A 289 -6.94 -3.47 5.47
CA VAL A 289 -7.16 -2.61 6.63
C VAL A 289 -7.03 -1.15 6.22
N ILE A 290 -8.15 -0.43 6.27
CA ILE A 290 -8.25 0.99 5.94
C ILE A 290 -8.09 1.77 7.25
N ASP A 291 -6.96 2.44 7.41
CA ASP A 291 -6.70 3.32 8.55
C ASP A 291 -7.28 4.70 8.27
N TYR A 292 -8.44 5.02 8.84
CA TYR A 292 -9.15 6.26 8.56
C TYR A 292 -9.11 7.22 9.75
N HIS A 293 -8.61 8.42 9.50
CA HIS A 293 -8.45 9.49 10.48
C HIS A 293 -9.52 10.57 10.22
N PRO A 294 -10.61 10.64 11.01
CA PRO A 294 -11.74 11.48 10.67
C PRO A 294 -11.50 12.96 11.01
N LEU A 295 -11.62 13.85 10.02
CA LEU A 295 -11.59 15.29 10.20
C LEU A 295 -12.93 15.91 9.76
N MET A 296 -13.67 16.46 10.72
CA MET A 296 -14.87 17.25 10.44
C MET A 296 -14.45 18.62 9.88
N GLY A 297 -14.84 18.89 8.63
CA GLY A 297 -14.57 20.14 7.94
C GLY A 297 -15.49 21.28 8.36
N LYS A 298 -15.12 22.51 7.98
CA LYS A 298 -15.99 23.70 8.16
C LYS A 298 -17.32 23.58 7.41
N ASP A 299 -17.33 22.82 6.32
CA ASP A 299 -18.51 22.46 5.54
C ASP A 299 -19.39 21.39 6.21
N LYS A 300 -19.09 21.02 7.46
CA LYS A 300 -19.84 20.05 8.28
C LYS A 300 -19.87 18.64 7.68
N ARG A 301 -18.93 18.31 6.79
CA ARG A 301 -18.72 16.97 6.21
C ARG A 301 -17.43 16.35 6.74
N PHE A 302 -17.39 15.03 6.79
CA PHE A 302 -16.16 14.33 7.15
C PHE A 302 -15.18 14.23 5.98
N HIS A 303 -13.91 14.36 6.28
CA HIS A 303 -12.78 14.18 5.38
C HIS A 303 -11.74 13.28 6.00
N ALA A 304 -10.85 12.71 5.19
CA ALA A 304 -9.57 12.26 5.72
C ALA A 304 -8.79 13.45 6.29
N GLY A 305 -8.08 13.25 7.39
CA GLY A 305 -7.28 14.29 8.01
C GLY A 305 -5.98 13.77 8.58
N THR A 306 -5.02 14.67 8.69
CA THR A 306 -3.79 14.47 9.45
C THR A 306 -3.31 15.81 9.98
N GLY A 307 -2.57 15.79 11.09
CA GLY A 307 -1.93 16.99 11.60
C GLY A 307 -1.50 16.87 13.05
N ALA A 308 -0.74 17.85 13.49
CA ALA A 308 -0.18 17.92 14.83
C ALA A 308 -0.34 19.32 15.42
N TRP A 309 -0.28 19.40 16.75
CA TRP A 309 -0.20 20.66 17.47
C TRP A 309 1.22 21.20 17.45
N LEU A 310 1.37 22.46 17.07
CA LEU A 310 2.63 23.20 17.15
C LEU A 310 2.37 24.50 17.91
N GLY A 311 2.72 24.48 19.19
CA GLY A 311 2.24 25.51 20.12
C GLY A 311 0.70 25.52 20.20
N PRO A 312 0.05 26.69 20.15
CA PRO A 312 -1.40 26.80 20.31
C PRO A 312 -2.20 26.55 19.01
N ARG A 313 -1.53 26.19 17.91
CA ARG A 313 -2.16 26.04 16.60
C ARG A 313 -2.04 24.60 16.10
N TYR A 314 -3.09 24.15 15.42
CA TYR A 314 -3.11 22.86 14.74
C TYR A 314 -2.62 23.05 13.30
N HIS A 315 -1.69 22.21 12.87
CA HIS A 315 -1.09 22.25 11.54
C HIS A 315 -1.20 20.87 10.89
N GLY A 316 -1.60 20.82 9.63
CA GLY A 316 -1.81 19.57 8.92
C GLY A 316 -2.56 19.77 7.63
N MET A 317 -3.31 18.76 7.20
CA MET A 317 -3.99 18.82 5.92
C MET A 317 -5.26 17.99 5.92
N LYS A 318 -6.24 18.48 5.16
CA LYS A 318 -7.48 17.80 4.81
C LYS A 318 -7.27 17.02 3.52
N GLY A 319 -7.68 15.76 3.52
CA GLY A 319 -7.78 14.90 2.35
C GLY A 319 -9.18 14.92 1.73
N PRO A 320 -9.53 13.92 0.91
CA PRO A 320 -10.85 13.80 0.28
C PRO A 320 -11.97 13.64 1.30
N GLY A 321 -13.19 14.00 0.89
CA GLY A 321 -14.39 13.79 1.70
C GLY A 321 -14.69 12.30 1.87
N LEU A 322 -15.13 11.89 3.06
CA LEU A 322 -15.41 10.51 3.46
C LEU A 322 -16.33 9.80 2.47
N ARG A 323 -17.34 10.49 1.94
CA ARG A 323 -18.24 9.89 0.95
C ARG A 323 -17.50 9.39 -0.30
N ALA A 324 -16.57 10.17 -0.85
CA ALA A 324 -15.79 9.77 -2.01
C ALA A 324 -14.84 8.59 -1.70
N ILE A 325 -14.36 8.49 -0.45
CA ILE A 325 -13.56 7.36 0.05
C ILE A 325 -14.42 6.09 0.08
N ILE A 326 -15.62 6.19 0.66
CA ILE A 326 -16.59 5.09 0.76
C ILE A 326 -17.06 4.64 -0.63
N ASP A 327 -17.32 5.56 -1.55
CA ASP A 327 -17.77 5.21 -2.91
C ASP A 327 -16.69 4.39 -3.67
N GLN A 328 -15.41 4.75 -3.53
CA GLN A 328 -14.31 3.95 -4.09
C GLN A 328 -14.17 2.58 -3.43
N PHE A 329 -14.36 2.51 -2.11
CA PHE A 329 -14.32 1.28 -1.35
C PHE A 329 -15.46 0.32 -1.76
N ASN A 330 -16.69 0.84 -1.81
CA ASN A 330 -17.87 0.10 -2.27
C ASN A 330 -17.73 -0.35 -3.72
N ARG A 331 -17.18 0.50 -4.60
CA ARG A 331 -16.88 0.12 -5.98
C ARG A 331 -15.93 -1.08 -6.05
N PHE A 332 -14.87 -1.09 -5.25
CA PHE A 332 -13.96 -2.23 -5.22
C PHE A 332 -14.68 -3.52 -4.78
N MET A 333 -15.47 -3.46 -3.71
CA MET A 333 -16.22 -4.63 -3.21
C MET A 333 -17.26 -5.14 -4.22
N TYR A 334 -17.84 -4.25 -5.02
CA TYR A 334 -18.77 -4.63 -6.10
C TYR A 334 -18.05 -5.35 -7.25
N GLU A 335 -16.91 -4.80 -7.70
CA GLU A 335 -16.14 -5.40 -8.80
C GLU A 335 -15.38 -6.67 -8.35
N TYR A 336 -15.03 -6.77 -7.06
CA TYR A 336 -14.23 -7.85 -6.50
C TYR A 336 -14.78 -8.34 -5.15
N PRO A 337 -15.96 -8.99 -5.14
CA PRO A 337 -16.61 -9.43 -3.92
C PRO A 337 -15.90 -10.60 -3.23
N GLY A 338 -16.28 -10.86 -1.97
CA GLY A 338 -15.83 -12.02 -1.20
C GLY A 338 -14.67 -11.76 -0.25
N GLU A 339 -14.15 -10.54 -0.14
CA GLU A 339 -13.00 -10.25 0.71
C GLU A 339 -13.43 -9.71 2.10
N LEU A 340 -12.55 -9.86 3.09
CA LEU A 340 -12.71 -9.28 4.43
C LEU A 340 -11.97 -7.95 4.51
N PHE A 341 -12.65 -6.92 4.99
CA PHE A 341 -12.06 -5.61 5.23
C PHE A 341 -12.26 -5.15 6.66
N ILE A 342 -11.23 -4.53 7.21
CA ILE A 342 -11.29 -3.82 8.48
C ILE A 342 -11.20 -2.33 8.17
N TRP A 343 -12.25 -1.59 8.50
CA TRP A 343 -12.23 -0.13 8.52
C TRP A 343 -11.87 0.31 9.93
N ASP A 344 -10.62 0.71 10.16
CA ASP A 344 -10.12 1.07 11.49
C ASP A 344 -10.18 2.58 11.67
N LEU A 345 -10.98 3.02 12.64
CA LEU A 345 -11.13 4.42 12.98
C LEU A 345 -10.04 4.84 13.96
N TYR A 346 -9.31 5.89 13.61
CA TYR A 346 -8.21 6.37 14.42
C TYR A 346 -8.62 7.55 15.30
N TYR A 347 -8.49 7.37 16.62
CA TYR A 347 -8.92 8.36 17.62
C TYR A 347 -7.98 9.57 17.69
N ASP A 348 -6.67 9.32 17.75
CA ASP A 348 -5.71 10.36 18.18
C ASP A 348 -5.66 11.54 17.23
N ASP A 349 -6.00 11.38 15.95
CA ASP A 349 -6.05 12.45 14.93
C ASP A 349 -7.47 12.83 14.50
N ALA A 350 -8.48 12.35 15.23
CA ALA A 350 -9.86 12.74 14.97
C ALA A 350 -10.13 14.19 15.44
N ARG A 351 -10.56 15.07 14.53
CA ARG A 351 -10.58 16.53 14.79
C ARG A 351 -11.81 17.22 14.20
N ASP A 352 -12.25 18.33 14.80
CA ASP A 352 -13.31 19.20 14.26
C ASP A 352 -12.82 20.63 14.02
N ALA A 353 -12.77 21.02 12.75
CA ALA A 353 -12.33 22.35 12.31
C ALA A 353 -13.21 23.49 12.84
N ASN A 354 -14.51 23.27 13.08
CA ASN A 354 -15.42 24.27 13.65
C ASN A 354 -15.22 24.46 15.15
N ARG A 355 -14.51 23.53 15.80
CA ARG A 355 -14.21 23.55 17.24
C ARG A 355 -12.72 23.77 17.48
N HIS A 356 -12.07 24.55 16.63
CA HIS A 356 -10.64 24.84 16.68
C HIS A 356 -9.77 23.56 16.69
N TYR A 357 -10.16 22.56 15.92
CA TYR A 357 -9.50 21.26 15.86
C TYR A 357 -9.42 20.55 17.23
N LYS A 358 -10.45 20.72 18.07
CA LYS A 358 -10.65 19.83 19.23
C LYS A 358 -11.09 18.45 18.76
N MET A 359 -10.99 17.46 19.66
CA MET A 359 -11.55 16.12 19.46
C MET A 359 -13.04 16.18 19.10
N LEU A 360 -13.50 15.21 18.31
CA LEU A 360 -14.91 15.05 17.96
C LEU A 360 -15.79 14.96 19.23
N ASN A 361 -16.92 15.66 19.25
CA ASN A 361 -17.95 15.49 20.29
C ASN A 361 -19.03 14.49 19.84
N ASP A 362 -19.99 14.22 20.71
CA ASP A 362 -21.09 13.30 20.46
C ASP A 362 -21.91 13.63 19.20
N ASP A 363 -22.14 14.92 18.92
CA ASP A 363 -22.83 15.34 17.68
C ASP A 363 -22.01 15.02 16.44
N ASN A 364 -20.69 15.22 16.49
CA ASN A 364 -19.80 14.83 15.41
C ASN A 364 -19.79 13.30 15.26
N LEU A 365 -19.71 12.54 16.35
CA LEU A 365 -19.69 11.08 16.32
C LEU A 365 -20.97 10.48 15.74
N ARG A 366 -22.14 11.01 16.11
CA ARG A 366 -23.43 10.62 15.52
C ARG A 366 -23.43 10.82 14.00
N LYS A 367 -22.93 11.97 13.53
CA LYS A 367 -22.82 12.24 12.08
C LYS A 367 -21.83 11.30 11.40
N LEU A 368 -20.71 10.99 12.05
CA LEU A 368 -19.70 10.07 11.51
C LEU A 368 -20.31 8.68 11.30
N VAL A 369 -21.02 8.18 12.30
CA VAL A 369 -21.73 6.91 12.23
C VAL A 369 -22.71 6.88 11.05
N GLU A 370 -23.53 7.92 10.88
CA GLU A 370 -24.47 7.99 9.77
C GLU A 370 -23.79 8.00 8.39
N GLU A 371 -22.66 8.70 8.24
CA GLU A 371 -21.86 8.61 7.00
C GLU A 371 -21.26 7.21 6.80
N LEU A 372 -20.77 6.55 7.85
CA LEU A 372 -20.20 5.20 7.78
C LEU A 372 -21.26 4.12 7.48
N LYS A 373 -22.54 4.36 7.83
CA LYS A 373 -23.67 3.47 7.48
C LYS A 373 -23.93 3.35 5.99
N VAL A 374 -23.24 4.13 5.16
CA VAL A 374 -23.24 3.99 3.70
C VAL A 374 -22.40 2.80 3.22
N ILE A 375 -21.36 2.41 3.98
CA ILE A 375 -20.43 1.33 3.59
C ILE A 375 -21.19 0.02 3.36
N LYS A 376 -21.08 -0.60 2.19
CA LYS A 376 -21.80 -1.86 1.92
C LYS A 376 -21.16 -3.03 2.67
N HIS A 377 -21.94 -4.10 2.84
CA HIS A 377 -21.47 -5.38 3.40
C HIS A 377 -20.93 -5.34 4.84
N ARG A 378 -21.34 -4.36 5.66
CA ARG A 378 -21.03 -4.37 7.09
C ARG A 378 -21.54 -5.64 7.75
N ALA A 379 -20.69 -6.26 8.56
CA ALA A 379 -21.01 -7.50 9.27
C ALA A 379 -22.08 -7.24 10.34
N ASN A 380 -22.99 -8.18 10.55
CA ASN A 380 -23.77 -8.22 11.79
C ASN A 380 -22.96 -9.05 12.80
N LEU A 381 -22.50 -8.42 13.88
CA LEU A 381 -21.67 -9.03 14.91
C LEU A 381 -22.34 -8.95 16.29
N GLU A 382 -23.66 -8.78 16.33
CA GLU A 382 -24.44 -8.65 17.57
C GLU A 382 -24.20 -9.85 18.52
N ASP A 383 -24.15 -11.08 18.02
CA ASP A 383 -23.90 -12.27 18.85
C ASP A 383 -22.45 -12.37 19.37
N LEU A 384 -21.55 -11.51 18.88
CA LEU A 384 -20.12 -11.52 19.18
C LEU A 384 -19.65 -10.24 19.89
N HIS A 385 -20.58 -9.37 20.31
CA HIS A 385 -20.26 -8.04 20.85
C HIS A 385 -19.46 -8.03 22.17
N ASP A 386 -19.43 -9.15 22.88
CA ASP A 386 -18.64 -9.33 24.12
C ASP A 386 -17.44 -10.29 23.92
N GLN A 387 -17.18 -10.70 22.69
CA GLN A 387 -16.13 -11.66 22.37
C GLN A 387 -14.97 -11.00 21.63
N ASP A 388 -13.78 -11.56 21.83
CA ASP A 388 -12.63 -11.28 20.97
C ASP A 388 -12.81 -12.04 19.65
N ILE A 389 -13.28 -11.32 18.63
CA ILE A 389 -13.61 -11.91 17.34
C ILE A 389 -12.37 -12.34 16.55
N THR A 390 -11.17 -11.96 16.99
CA THR A 390 -9.92 -12.35 16.31
C THR A 390 -9.62 -13.84 16.44
N PHE A 391 -10.29 -14.54 17.37
CA PHE A 391 -10.24 -16.00 17.47
C PHE A 391 -11.11 -16.73 16.44
N ARG A 392 -12.03 -16.03 15.78
CA ARG A 392 -12.89 -16.62 14.74
C ARG A 392 -12.07 -16.92 13.49
N ARG A 393 -12.43 -17.99 12.78
CA ARG A 393 -11.72 -18.41 11.58
C ARG A 393 -12.02 -17.43 10.45
N LEU A 394 -11.08 -17.25 9.53
CA LEU A 394 -11.31 -16.40 8.37
C LEU A 394 -12.56 -16.83 7.58
N LYS A 395 -12.78 -18.14 7.45
CA LYS A 395 -13.93 -18.69 6.74
C LYS A 395 -15.29 -18.39 7.40
N ASP A 396 -15.28 -17.97 8.67
CA ASP A 396 -16.50 -17.53 9.34
C ASP A 396 -16.92 -16.12 8.86
N PHE A 397 -16.02 -15.37 8.20
CA PHE A 397 -16.28 -14.03 7.65
C PHE A 397 -16.40 -14.05 6.12
N ILE A 398 -15.64 -14.88 5.43
CA ILE A 398 -15.64 -14.97 3.97
C ILE A 398 -15.71 -16.42 3.49
N SER A 399 -16.40 -16.66 2.39
CA SER A 399 -16.54 -18.00 1.81
C SER A 399 -16.62 -17.92 0.28
N PRO A 400 -16.42 -19.03 -0.45
CA PRO A 400 -16.68 -19.06 -1.89
C PRO A 400 -18.14 -18.67 -2.20
N GLU A 401 -19.08 -19.12 -1.37
CA GLU A 401 -20.50 -18.75 -1.47
C GLU A 401 -20.73 -17.24 -1.32
N HIS A 402 -20.09 -16.59 -0.33
CA HIS A 402 -20.16 -15.13 -0.19
C HIS A 402 -19.69 -14.43 -1.47
N LYS A 403 -18.59 -14.90 -2.07
CA LYS A 403 -18.09 -14.36 -3.34
C LYS A 403 -19.10 -14.54 -4.48
N GLU A 404 -19.66 -15.74 -4.63
CA GLU A 404 -20.67 -16.04 -5.66
C GLU A 404 -21.93 -15.19 -5.51
N GLN A 405 -22.33 -14.87 -4.28
CA GLN A 405 -23.44 -13.98 -3.96
C GLN A 405 -23.09 -12.49 -4.08
N GLY A 406 -21.88 -12.14 -4.52
CA GLY A 406 -21.44 -10.74 -4.61
C GLY A 406 -21.26 -10.06 -3.24
N ARG A 407 -21.05 -10.83 -2.17
CA ARG A 407 -20.98 -10.37 -0.79
C ARG A 407 -19.54 -10.34 -0.28
N SER A 408 -19.09 -9.17 0.15
CA SER A 408 -17.87 -9.02 0.98
C SER A 408 -18.25 -9.00 2.47
N THR A 409 -17.26 -8.79 3.34
CA THR A 409 -17.50 -8.56 4.77
C THR A 409 -16.70 -7.35 5.24
N VAL A 410 -17.35 -6.38 5.88
CA VAL A 410 -16.72 -5.21 6.46
C VAL A 410 -16.93 -5.15 7.96
N ILE A 411 -15.83 -5.02 8.68
CA ILE A 411 -15.81 -4.80 10.12
C ILE A 411 -15.31 -3.38 10.36
N ILE A 412 -16.06 -2.58 11.10
CA ILE A 412 -15.64 -1.23 11.48
C ILE A 412 -15.11 -1.29 12.91
N ARG A 413 -13.78 -1.17 13.06
CA ARG A 413 -13.12 -1.15 14.36
C ARG A 413 -13.12 0.27 14.90
N VAL A 414 -13.66 0.43 16.11
CA VAL A 414 -13.97 1.71 16.74
C VAL A 414 -13.13 1.87 18.00
N PRO A 415 -12.50 3.03 18.23
CA PRO A 415 -11.79 3.33 19.46
C PRO A 415 -12.62 3.04 20.70
N PHE A 416 -11.98 2.50 21.74
CA PHE A 416 -12.67 2.14 22.99
C PHE A 416 -13.52 3.29 23.57
N MET A 417 -12.99 4.52 23.49
CA MET A 417 -13.69 5.72 23.98
C MET A 417 -15.00 6.01 23.22
N TRP A 418 -15.08 5.66 21.94
CA TRP A 418 -16.27 5.90 21.11
C TRP A 418 -17.26 4.73 21.17
N ALA A 419 -16.76 3.51 21.30
CA ALA A 419 -17.59 2.31 21.39
C ALA A 419 -18.53 2.30 22.60
N ARG A 420 -18.24 3.09 23.64
CA ARG A 420 -19.11 3.30 24.81
C ARG A 420 -20.34 4.18 24.54
N THR A 421 -20.38 4.84 23.38
CA THR A 421 -21.53 5.66 22.99
C THR A 421 -22.58 4.79 22.30
N PRO A 422 -23.89 5.10 22.44
CA PRO A 422 -24.96 4.26 21.88
C PRO A 422 -25.04 4.31 20.34
N TYR A 423 -24.22 5.13 19.68
CA TYR A 423 -24.24 5.30 18.24
C TYR A 423 -23.54 4.15 17.50
N PHE A 424 -22.58 3.46 18.14
CA PHE A 424 -21.83 2.38 17.52
C PHE A 424 -22.43 1.03 17.93
N SER A 425 -23.10 0.36 16.99
CA SER A 425 -23.73 -0.94 17.23
C SER A 425 -23.01 -2.09 16.51
N ALA A 426 -22.76 -3.18 17.24
CA ALA A 426 -22.24 -4.43 16.67
C ALA A 426 -23.16 -5.03 15.60
N LYS A 427 -24.47 -4.81 15.72
CA LYS A 427 -25.47 -5.20 14.71
C LYS A 427 -25.24 -4.52 13.36
N GLU A 428 -24.69 -3.31 13.39
CA GLU A 428 -24.39 -2.50 12.21
C GLU A 428 -22.92 -2.61 11.77
N GLY A 429 -22.14 -3.52 12.38
CA GLY A 429 -20.76 -3.83 12.04
C GLY A 429 -19.71 -3.01 12.76
N PHE A 430 -20.11 -2.23 13.78
CA PHE A 430 -19.19 -1.47 14.62
C PHE A 430 -18.78 -2.29 15.84
N ILE A 431 -17.48 -2.54 15.99
CA ILE A 431 -16.94 -3.27 17.14
C ILE A 431 -15.86 -2.45 17.83
N SER A 432 -15.71 -2.64 19.13
CA SER A 432 -14.72 -1.94 19.92
C SER A 432 -13.32 -2.53 19.73
N GLU A 433 -12.31 -1.80 20.23
CA GLU A 433 -10.95 -2.32 20.36
C GLU A 433 -10.83 -3.51 21.31
N ASP A 434 -11.78 -3.73 22.22
CA ASP A 434 -11.81 -4.91 23.10
C ASP A 434 -12.22 -6.16 22.32
N ASN A 435 -13.12 -6.02 21.35
CA ASN A 435 -13.56 -7.12 20.48
C ASN A 435 -12.55 -7.44 19.39
N PHE A 436 -11.74 -6.46 18.99
CA PHE A 436 -10.68 -6.60 18.02
C PHE A 436 -9.36 -6.05 18.60
N PRO A 437 -8.75 -6.76 19.57
CA PRO A 437 -7.57 -6.29 20.26
C PRO A 437 -6.36 -6.30 19.34
N LEU A 438 -5.65 -5.18 19.30
CA LEU A 438 -4.53 -4.94 18.41
C LEU A 438 -3.43 -4.16 19.15
N ASN A 439 -2.32 -4.84 19.42
CA ASN A 439 -1.11 -4.20 19.91
C ASN A 439 -0.44 -3.45 18.76
N SER A 440 0.18 -2.30 19.05
CA SER A 440 0.99 -1.58 18.07
C SER A 440 2.11 -0.82 18.76
N HIS A 441 3.23 -0.66 18.05
CA HIS A 441 4.30 0.25 18.45
C HIS A 441 4.47 1.31 17.36
N ARG A 442 4.14 2.56 17.69
CA ARG A 442 4.36 3.67 16.76
C ARG A 442 5.83 4.10 16.83
N PRO A 443 6.60 3.93 15.74
CA PRO A 443 7.97 4.39 15.72
C PRO A 443 7.97 5.92 15.79
N LYS A 444 8.93 6.49 16.53
CA LYS A 444 9.18 7.94 16.59
C LYS A 444 10.61 8.21 16.12
N THR A 445 10.90 7.83 14.89
CA THR A 445 12.25 7.92 14.32
C THR A 445 12.20 8.14 12.82
N ASN A 446 13.14 8.93 12.31
CA ASN A 446 13.42 9.06 10.88
C ASN A 446 14.57 8.14 10.41
N ASP A 447 15.17 7.38 11.32
CA ASP A 447 16.28 6.47 11.04
C ASP A 447 15.77 5.03 10.84
N ILE A 448 16.09 4.47 9.67
CA ILE A 448 15.65 3.13 9.27
C ILE A 448 16.22 2.03 10.17
N LYS A 449 17.44 2.18 10.70
CA LYS A 449 18.03 1.16 11.60
C LYS A 449 17.30 1.12 12.93
N THR A 450 16.98 2.29 13.47
CA THR A 450 16.18 2.45 14.70
C THR A 450 14.76 1.91 14.49
N LEU A 451 14.14 2.17 13.34
CA LEU A 451 12.84 1.59 12.97
C LEU A 451 12.88 0.07 13.04
N ILE A 452 13.83 -0.55 12.32
CA ILE A 452 13.98 -2.01 12.25
C ILE A 452 14.15 -2.60 13.66
N LYS A 453 15.11 -2.08 14.43
CA LYS A 453 15.39 -2.59 15.78
C LYS A 453 14.18 -2.45 16.71
N GLY A 454 13.52 -1.28 16.71
CA GLY A 454 12.37 -1.01 17.55
C GLY A 454 11.17 -1.89 17.22
N GLN A 455 10.85 -2.04 15.92
CA GLN A 455 9.71 -2.84 15.48
C GLN A 455 9.90 -4.33 15.81
N PHE A 456 11.11 -4.88 15.67
CA PHE A 456 11.36 -6.28 16.02
C PHE A 456 11.37 -6.55 17.53
N ALA A 457 11.91 -5.62 18.32
CA ALA A 457 11.83 -5.72 19.77
C ALA A 457 10.36 -5.75 20.23
N ALA A 458 9.55 -4.81 19.72
CA ALA A 458 8.13 -4.72 20.03
C ALA A 458 7.33 -5.93 19.51
N LEU A 459 7.62 -6.44 18.31
CA LEU A 459 6.98 -7.66 17.80
C LEU A 459 7.27 -8.87 18.68
N LYS A 460 8.53 -9.07 19.07
CA LYS A 460 8.91 -10.21 19.90
C LYS A 460 8.26 -10.16 21.28
N GLU A 461 8.18 -8.97 21.87
CA GLU A 461 7.53 -8.74 23.16
C GLU A 461 6.01 -8.96 23.06
N ALA A 462 5.37 -8.34 22.06
CA ALA A 462 3.92 -8.39 21.92
C ALA A 462 3.39 -9.71 21.36
N ARG A 463 4.23 -10.50 20.67
CA ARG A 463 3.80 -11.70 19.93
C ARG A 463 4.81 -12.85 20.01
N PRO A 464 5.04 -13.41 21.21
CA PRO A 464 5.87 -14.61 21.38
C PRO A 464 5.22 -15.87 20.77
N SER A 465 3.92 -15.84 20.45
CA SER A 465 3.21 -16.95 19.81
C SER A 465 2.16 -16.45 18.81
N ARG A 466 1.75 -17.33 17.89
CA ARG A 466 0.66 -17.07 16.92
C ARG A 466 -0.71 -16.82 17.54
N MET A 467 -0.91 -17.29 18.77
CA MET A 467 -2.17 -17.20 19.50
C MET A 467 -2.23 -15.98 20.43
N THR A 468 -1.14 -15.22 20.57
CA THR A 468 -1.16 -13.95 21.30
C THR A 468 -1.99 -12.91 20.54
N THR A 469 -2.37 -11.83 21.24
CA THR A 469 -3.05 -10.66 20.67
C THR A 469 -2.42 -10.23 19.34
N MET A 470 -3.26 -9.72 18.43
CA MET A 470 -2.77 -9.28 17.13
C MET A 470 -1.75 -8.14 17.30
N TYR A 471 -0.75 -8.10 16.43
CA TYR A 471 0.23 -7.01 16.40
C TYR A 471 0.25 -6.30 15.05
N ASN A 472 0.09 -4.98 15.09
CA ASN A 472 0.32 -4.09 13.96
C ASN A 472 1.77 -3.59 13.99
N MET A 473 2.55 -4.04 13.01
CA MET A 473 3.89 -3.54 12.77
C MET A 473 3.81 -2.30 11.88
N ASP A 474 4.10 -1.14 12.47
CA ASP A 474 4.13 0.13 11.77
C ASP A 474 5.49 0.31 11.08
N TRP A 475 5.58 -0.18 9.83
CA TRP A 475 6.82 -0.26 9.04
C TRP A 475 7.03 0.99 8.20
N ARG A 476 7.09 2.13 8.88
CA ARG A 476 7.35 3.44 8.29
C ARG A 476 8.21 4.27 9.21
N VAL A 477 8.97 5.20 8.65
CA VAL A 477 9.67 6.22 9.41
C VAL A 477 8.76 7.43 9.62
N THR A 478 8.97 8.15 10.72
CA THR A 478 8.23 9.37 11.03
C THR A 478 9.11 10.59 10.83
N MET A 479 8.53 11.67 10.30
CA MET A 479 9.22 12.95 10.20
C MET A 479 9.43 13.59 11.59
N PRO A 480 10.59 14.17 11.89
CA PRO A 480 10.79 14.96 13.11
C PRO A 480 9.91 16.23 13.09
N SER A 481 9.51 16.73 14.27
CA SER A 481 8.57 17.86 14.43
C SER A 481 9.00 19.16 13.72
N PHE A 482 10.31 19.37 13.49
CA PHE A 482 10.85 20.51 12.75
C PHE A 482 10.71 20.40 11.23
N GLY A 483 10.35 19.22 10.69
CA GLY A 483 10.06 19.01 9.26
C GLY A 483 8.80 19.72 8.76
N LEU A 484 8.06 20.40 9.65
CA LEU A 484 6.99 21.32 9.28
C LEU A 484 7.50 22.67 8.74
N PHE A 485 8.81 22.96 8.87
CA PHE A 485 9.42 24.23 8.44
C PHE A 485 10.43 24.02 7.31
N GLY A 486 10.15 24.59 6.13
CA GLY A 486 11.11 24.69 5.01
C GLY A 486 11.04 23.57 3.98
N ALA A 487 11.96 23.62 3.00
CA ALA A 487 12.08 22.67 1.89
C ALA A 487 12.70 21.34 2.36
N VAL A 488 11.97 20.59 3.18
CA VAL A 488 12.37 19.23 3.57
C VAL A 488 11.88 18.19 2.55
N PRO A 489 12.54 17.01 2.45
CA PRO A 489 12.00 15.91 1.65
C PRO A 489 10.60 15.53 2.12
N SER A 490 9.73 15.15 1.19
CA SER A 490 8.36 14.75 1.51
C SER A 490 8.33 13.53 2.44
N LEU A 491 7.29 13.39 3.27
CA LEU A 491 7.05 12.23 4.14
C LEU A 491 7.15 10.91 3.36
N LEU A 492 6.61 10.90 2.13
CA LEU A 492 6.71 9.77 1.21
C LEU A 492 8.16 9.47 0.82
N ALA A 493 9.00 10.50 0.61
CA ALA A 493 10.41 10.34 0.28
C ALA A 493 11.21 9.74 1.45
N TRP A 494 10.94 10.17 2.69
CA TRP A 494 11.56 9.58 3.89
C TRP A 494 11.26 8.08 4.02
N ASN A 495 10.04 7.68 3.66
CA ASN A 495 9.60 6.29 3.72
C ASN A 495 10.14 5.39 2.61
N LEU A 496 10.85 5.92 1.61
CA LEU A 496 11.38 5.10 0.52
C LEU A 496 12.36 4.03 1.03
N ALA A 497 13.18 4.35 2.05
CA ALA A 497 14.14 3.41 2.63
C ALA A 497 13.48 2.21 3.35
N ALA A 498 12.22 2.34 3.79
CA ALA A 498 11.50 1.26 4.45
C ALA A 498 11.17 0.10 3.49
N TRP A 499 11.05 0.39 2.19
CA TRP A 499 10.64 -0.60 1.19
C TRP A 499 11.72 -1.61 0.82
N PRO A 500 12.98 -1.24 0.54
CA PRO A 500 14.07 -2.22 0.45
C PRO A 500 14.21 -3.04 1.74
N ALA A 501 14.03 -2.38 2.90
CA ALA A 501 14.13 -3.05 4.19
C ALA A 501 13.04 -4.12 4.43
N LEU A 502 11.89 -3.98 3.76
CA LEU A 502 10.81 -4.97 3.77
C LEU A 502 11.25 -6.34 3.21
N PHE A 503 12.14 -6.35 2.22
CA PHE A 503 12.51 -7.60 1.55
C PHE A 503 13.72 -8.29 2.19
N ASN A 504 14.54 -7.55 2.93
CA ASN A 504 15.75 -8.09 3.54
C ASN A 504 15.56 -8.22 5.06
N GLN A 505 15.64 -7.10 5.79
CA GLN A 505 15.62 -7.12 7.25
C GLN A 505 14.28 -7.57 7.82
N PHE A 506 13.16 -7.11 7.24
CA PHE A 506 11.83 -7.52 7.67
C PHE A 506 11.65 -9.03 7.52
N TRP A 507 11.92 -9.61 6.34
CA TRP A 507 11.79 -11.05 6.09
C TRP A 507 12.58 -11.92 7.08
N TYR A 508 13.84 -11.58 7.33
CA TYR A 508 14.71 -12.37 8.22
C TYR A 508 14.34 -12.29 9.70
N GLY A 509 13.60 -11.27 10.12
CA GLY A 509 13.15 -11.15 11.51
C GLY A 509 11.81 -11.84 11.78
N LEU A 510 11.26 -12.56 10.80
CA LEU A 510 10.02 -13.33 10.95
C LEU A 510 10.32 -14.82 11.15
N SER A 511 9.38 -15.52 11.78
CA SER A 511 9.33 -16.97 11.81
C SER A 511 7.88 -17.45 11.74
N ASP A 512 7.64 -18.75 11.66
CA ASP A 512 6.30 -19.32 11.73
C ASP A 512 5.63 -19.18 13.11
N THR A 513 6.34 -18.74 14.13
CA THR A 513 5.80 -18.44 15.47
C THR A 513 5.60 -16.95 15.71
N THR A 514 6.43 -16.11 15.07
CA THR A 514 6.51 -14.67 15.34
C THR A 514 6.52 -13.90 14.02
N TYR A 515 5.37 -13.32 13.69
CA TYR A 515 5.16 -12.43 12.54
C TYR A 515 4.03 -11.44 12.83
N PRO A 516 4.01 -10.26 12.22
CA PRO A 516 2.94 -9.30 12.43
C PRO A 516 1.63 -9.73 11.78
N ASN A 517 0.50 -9.37 12.40
CA ASN A 517 -0.82 -9.57 11.81
C ASN A 517 -1.24 -8.44 10.88
N MET A 518 -0.71 -7.25 11.10
CA MET A 518 -0.89 -6.14 10.19
C MET A 518 0.47 -5.55 9.89
N VAL A 519 0.74 -5.35 8.60
CA VAL A 519 1.90 -4.59 8.15
C VAL A 519 1.39 -3.25 7.66
N THR A 520 1.69 -2.20 8.41
CA THR A 520 1.31 -0.83 8.09
C THR A 520 2.43 -0.15 7.33
N MET A 521 2.11 0.45 6.18
CA MET A 521 3.08 1.22 5.40
C MET A 521 2.48 2.51 4.84
N ASP A 522 3.35 3.49 4.67
CA ASP A 522 3.11 4.64 3.80
C ASP A 522 3.40 4.28 2.35
N ASN A 523 2.75 5.01 1.45
CA ASN A 523 2.98 4.94 0.02
C ASN A 523 2.76 3.54 -0.57
N ILE A 524 1.60 2.93 -0.31
CA ILE A 524 1.22 1.64 -0.88
C ILE A 524 1.26 1.73 -2.41
N GLN A 525 2.25 1.06 -3.00
CA GLN A 525 2.50 1.08 -4.43
C GLN A 525 2.79 -0.32 -4.95
N GLY A 526 2.31 -0.57 -6.18
CA GLY A 526 2.44 -1.87 -6.82
C GLY A 526 1.86 -2.97 -5.95
N SER A 527 2.36 -4.18 -6.15
CA SER A 527 1.87 -5.39 -5.48
C SER A 527 2.89 -5.99 -4.51
N SER A 528 4.01 -5.30 -4.26
CA SER A 528 5.10 -5.75 -3.39
C SER A 528 4.64 -6.13 -1.98
N LEU A 529 3.87 -5.27 -1.31
CA LEU A 529 3.40 -5.55 0.05
C LEU A 529 2.34 -6.65 0.06
N LYS A 530 1.52 -6.73 -1.00
CA LYS A 530 0.57 -7.84 -1.23
C LYS A 530 1.29 -9.17 -1.33
N ALA A 531 2.33 -9.24 -2.15
CA ALA A 531 3.20 -10.40 -2.26
C ALA A 531 3.75 -10.82 -0.89
N MET A 532 4.32 -9.87 -0.13
CA MET A 532 4.88 -10.11 1.19
C MET A 532 3.86 -10.71 2.16
N VAL A 533 2.68 -10.11 2.27
CA VAL A 533 1.62 -10.61 3.16
C VAL A 533 1.07 -11.97 2.71
N MET A 534 0.87 -12.17 1.40
CA MET A 534 0.47 -13.48 0.88
C MET A 534 1.52 -14.57 1.16
N THR A 535 2.81 -14.22 1.08
CA THR A 535 3.93 -15.10 1.43
C THR A 535 3.97 -15.42 2.93
N ILE A 536 3.76 -14.45 3.82
CA ILE A 536 3.62 -14.70 5.27
C ILE A 536 2.47 -15.69 5.51
N ASN A 537 1.31 -15.44 4.89
CA ASN A 537 0.14 -16.30 5.02
C ASN A 537 0.43 -17.72 4.51
N LYS A 538 1.08 -17.87 3.36
CA LYS A 538 1.41 -19.19 2.80
C LYS A 538 2.48 -19.93 3.63
N CYS A 539 3.54 -19.25 4.04
CA CYS A 539 4.71 -19.87 4.64
C CYS A 539 4.67 -19.98 6.17
N PHE A 540 4.13 -18.98 6.87
CA PHE A 540 4.16 -18.93 8.35
C PHE A 540 2.81 -19.32 8.96
N VAL A 541 1.71 -18.92 8.32
CA VAL A 541 0.36 -19.27 8.80
C VAL A 541 0.01 -20.69 8.36
N ALA A 542 -0.01 -20.94 7.06
CA ALA A 542 -0.38 -22.24 6.49
C ALA A 542 0.77 -23.27 6.45
N ARG A 543 2.03 -22.84 6.68
CA ARG A 543 3.24 -23.69 6.66
C ARG A 543 3.42 -24.49 5.36
N ARG A 544 3.06 -23.91 4.21
CA ARG A 544 3.09 -24.57 2.89
C ARG A 544 4.38 -24.37 2.09
N CYS A 545 5.44 -23.83 2.68
CA CYS A 545 6.69 -23.47 1.97
C CYS A 545 7.90 -24.35 2.29
N GLY A 546 7.75 -25.39 3.13
CA GLY A 546 8.91 -26.15 3.65
C GLY A 546 9.58 -25.46 4.83
N ARG A 547 10.76 -25.96 5.27
CA ARG A 547 11.49 -25.44 6.44
C ARG A 547 12.10 -24.04 6.26
N LEU A 548 12.35 -23.61 5.03
CA LEU A 548 12.90 -22.29 4.68
C LEU A 548 14.12 -21.88 5.53
N GLY A 549 15.13 -22.75 5.64
CA GLY A 549 16.33 -22.44 6.43
C GLY A 549 16.09 -22.29 7.93
N GLY A 550 15.01 -22.87 8.46
CA GLY A 550 14.65 -22.81 9.88
C GLY A 550 13.63 -21.72 10.22
N LEU A 551 13.20 -20.91 9.25
CA LEU A 551 12.13 -19.91 9.47
C LEU A 551 10.76 -20.58 9.72
N VAL A 552 10.60 -21.85 9.32
CA VAL A 552 9.38 -22.63 9.52
C VAL A 552 9.71 -23.93 10.25
N ASN A 553 9.09 -24.12 11.42
CA ASN A 553 9.16 -25.35 12.18
C ASN A 553 8.05 -26.31 11.73
N LEU A 554 8.42 -27.30 10.91
CA LEU A 554 7.52 -28.38 10.49
C LEU A 554 7.55 -29.52 11.52
N PRO A 555 6.38 -30.04 11.96
CA PRO A 555 6.34 -31.27 12.75
C PRO A 555 6.97 -32.44 11.98
N GLU A 556 7.51 -33.42 12.71
CA GLU A 556 8.07 -34.65 12.12
C GLU A 556 7.04 -35.32 11.20
N GLY A 557 7.46 -35.69 9.98
CA GLY A 557 6.62 -36.38 8.99
C GLY A 557 5.88 -35.49 7.97
N MET A 558 6.01 -34.17 8.00
CA MET A 558 5.42 -33.23 7.02
C MET A 558 6.43 -32.69 5.97
N GLU A 559 7.55 -33.38 5.75
CA GLU A 559 8.63 -32.94 4.83
C GLU A 559 8.20 -32.92 3.36
#